data_AF-A0A936UMF6-F1
#
_entry.id   AF-A0A936UMF6-F1
#
_cell.length_a   1.000
_cell.length_b   1.000
_cell.length_c   1.000
_cell.angle_alpha   90.00
_cell.angle_beta   90.00
_cell.angle_gamma   90.00
#
_symmetry.space_group_name_H-M   'P 1'
#
loop_
_entity.id
_entity.type
_entity.pdbx_description
1 polymer ?
#
loop_
_entity_poly.entity_id
_entity_poly.type
_entity_poly.pdbx_seq_one_letter_code
_entity_poly.pdbx_strand_id
1 'polypeptide(L)'
;MQNISVLFFTTLAAQIGTIPLTADYFGKVSVISLIANVIAVPLANLSLAIGFFQIITGIFSDYFSSIIAGTNNILLSFQLLFIKWCSSVKYASINVSGFSAITIFAYYFLLIFILTSESLRQFYFRFVIFIFTVSSCLLISHDFKRI
;
A
#
# COMPACT_ATOMS: atom_id res chain seq x y z
N MET A 1 -13.29 12.24 -21.54
CA MET A 1 -11.87 12.47 -21.22
C MET A 1 -11.78 12.52 -19.70
N GLN A 2 -11.12 11.55 -19.05
CA GLN A 2 -11.00 11.54 -17.60
C GLN A 2 -9.98 12.62 -17.22
N ASN A 3 -10.42 13.67 -16.53
CA ASN A 3 -9.58 14.81 -16.17
C ASN A 3 -8.41 14.31 -15.30
N ILE A 4 -7.18 14.72 -15.63
CA ILE A 4 -5.93 14.36 -14.92
C ILE A 4 -6.06 14.51 -13.39
N SER A 5 -6.88 15.46 -12.94
CA SER A 5 -7.24 15.67 -11.54
C SER A 5 -7.81 14.41 -10.86
N VAL A 6 -8.65 13.63 -11.56
CA VAL A 6 -9.25 12.40 -11.01
C VAL A 6 -8.17 11.37 -10.69
N LEU A 7 -7.22 11.15 -11.61
CA LEU A 7 -6.11 10.20 -11.40
C LEU A 7 -5.23 10.61 -10.22
N PHE A 8 -4.96 11.91 -10.08
CA PHE A 8 -4.20 12.44 -8.95
C PHE A 8 -4.93 12.25 -7.61
N PHE A 9 -6.22 12.59 -7.53
CA PHE A 9 -6.99 12.42 -6.29
C PHE A 9 -7.21 10.95 -5.93
N THR A 10 -7.39 10.07 -6.91
CA THR A 10 -7.51 8.62 -6.66
C THR A 10 -6.22 8.02 -6.10
N THR A 11 -5.05 8.40 -6.64
CA THR A 11 -3.75 7.93 -6.13
C THR A 11 -3.43 8.49 -4.75
N LEU A 12 -3.78 9.75 -4.48
CA LEU A 12 -3.72 10.34 -3.14
C LEU A 12 -4.60 9.58 -2.14
N ALA A 13 -5.87 9.31 -2.48
CA ALA A 13 -6.78 8.59 -1.61
C ALA A 13 -6.26 7.17 -1.27
N ALA A 14 -5.72 6.46 -2.27
CA ALA A 14 -5.12 5.15 -2.06
C ALA A 14 -3.91 5.20 -1.11
N GLN A 15 -3.10 6.27 -1.17
CA GLN A 15 -1.97 6.43 -0.24
C GLN A 15 -2.40 6.79 1.16
N ILE A 16 -3.33 7.73 1.32
CA ILE A 16 -3.89 8.07 2.63
C ILE A 16 -4.48 6.82 3.29
N GLY A 17 -5.13 5.94 2.52
CA GLY A 17 -5.63 4.66 3.01
C GLY A 17 -4.53 3.67 3.41
N THR A 18 -3.40 3.62 2.70
CA THR A 18 -2.36 2.60 2.92
C THR A 18 -1.24 3.03 3.89
N ILE A 19 -1.15 4.32 4.23
CA ILE A 19 -0.13 4.86 5.16
C ILE A 19 -0.05 4.08 6.49
N PRO A 20 -1.15 3.79 7.22
CA PRO A 20 -1.05 3.13 8.53
C PRO A 20 -0.52 1.70 8.43
N LEU A 21 -0.98 0.97 7.42
CA LEU A 21 -0.55 -0.41 7.16
C LEU A 21 0.91 -0.46 6.70
N THR A 22 1.29 0.41 5.76
CA THR A 22 2.67 0.46 5.29
C THR A 22 3.63 0.91 6.41
N ALA A 23 3.19 1.81 7.29
CA ALA A 23 3.97 2.21 8.45
C ALA A 23 4.14 1.10 9.49
N ASP A 24 3.09 0.31 9.75
CA ASP A 24 3.13 -0.85 10.66
C ASP A 24 4.04 -1.96 10.13
N TYR A 25 3.88 -2.34 8.86
CA TYR A 25 4.65 -3.42 8.25
C TYR A 25 6.13 -3.07 8.03
N PHE A 26 6.42 -1.84 7.61
CA PHE A 26 7.79 -1.44 7.23
C PHE A 26 8.49 -0.56 8.27
N GLY A 27 7.80 -0.11 9.32
CA GLY A 27 8.32 0.83 10.32
C GLY A 27 8.67 2.22 9.76
N LYS A 28 8.26 2.51 8.53
CA LYS A 28 8.60 3.74 7.80
C LYS A 28 7.51 4.10 6.80
N VAL A 29 7.29 5.40 6.64
CA VAL A 29 6.39 5.97 5.62
C VAL A 29 7.24 6.55 4.51
N SER A 30 7.10 6.00 3.30
CA SER A 30 7.85 6.50 2.14
C SER A 30 7.12 7.66 1.47
N VAL A 31 7.66 8.87 1.65
CA VAL A 31 7.13 10.09 1.00
C VAL A 31 7.38 10.05 -0.51
N ILE A 32 8.49 9.45 -0.93
CA ILE A 32 8.80 9.29 -2.36
C ILE A 32 7.90 8.26 -3.05
N SER A 33 7.17 7.42 -2.29
CA SER A 33 6.34 6.35 -2.85
C SER A 33 5.29 6.87 -3.81
N LEU A 34 4.78 8.08 -3.60
CA LEU A 34 3.77 8.70 -4.47
C LEU A 34 4.30 8.85 -5.90
N ILE A 35 5.52 9.36 -6.03
CA ILE A 35 6.20 9.56 -7.32
C ILE A 35 6.75 8.23 -7.85
N ALA A 36 7.32 7.41 -6.97
CA ALA A 36 7.91 6.13 -7.34
C ALA A 36 6.84 5.19 -7.91
N ASN A 37 5.65 5.13 -7.31
CA ASN A 37 4.58 4.21 -7.73
C ASN A 37 3.97 4.57 -9.07
N VAL A 38 4.01 5.84 -9.51
CA VAL A 38 3.53 6.24 -10.84
C VAL A 38 4.27 5.49 -11.95
N ILE A 39 5.56 5.20 -11.74
CA ILE A 39 6.40 4.51 -12.73
C ILE A 39 6.60 3.04 -12.34
N ALA A 40 6.84 2.76 -11.07
CA ALA A 40 7.14 1.42 -10.58
C ALA A 40 5.94 0.46 -10.71
N VAL A 41 4.70 0.92 -10.48
CA VAL A 41 3.51 0.05 -10.54
C VAL A 41 3.20 -0.39 -11.98
N PRO A 42 3.16 0.49 -13.00
CA PRO A 42 2.99 0.06 -14.39
C PRO A 42 4.09 -0.89 -14.86
N LEU A 43 5.36 -0.62 -14.51
CA LEU A 43 6.48 -1.50 -14.84
C LEU A 43 6.35 -2.88 -14.19
N ALA A 44 5.96 -2.94 -12.90
CA ALA A 44 5.73 -4.17 -12.19
C ALA A 44 4.59 -5.00 -12.83
N ASN A 45 3.49 -4.35 -13.21
CA ASN A 45 2.37 -5.02 -13.89
C ASN A 45 2.79 -5.57 -15.26
N LEU A 46 3.61 -4.84 -16.00
CA LEU A 46 4.13 -5.28 -17.29
C LEU A 46 5.10 -6.46 -17.12
N SER A 47 5.97 -6.40 -16.11
CA SER A 47 6.87 -7.51 -15.74
C SER A 47 6.10 -8.76 -15.31
N LEU A 48 5.03 -8.59 -14.53
CA LEU A 48 4.14 -9.67 -14.13
C LEU A 48 3.49 -10.34 -15.35
N ALA A 49 2.96 -9.54 -16.29
CA ALA A 49 2.35 -10.05 -17.51
C ALA A 49 3.36 -10.84 -18.37
N ILE A 50 4.57 -10.31 -18.55
CA ILE A 50 5.66 -11.01 -19.26
C ILE A 50 6.05 -12.30 -18.51
N GLY A 51 6.11 -12.26 -17.18
CA GLY A 51 6.41 -13.44 -16.35
C GLY A 51 5.36 -14.54 -16.49
N PHE A 52 4.07 -14.19 -16.54
CA PHE A 52 3.02 -15.16 -16.86
C PHE A 52 3.20 -15.76 -18.27
N PHE A 53 3.53 -14.92 -19.25
CA PHE A 53 3.78 -15.37 -20.61
C PHE A 53 4.99 -16.33 -20.67
N GLN A 54 6.06 -16.01 -19.93
CA GLN A 54 7.24 -16.85 -19.78
C GLN A 54 6.85 -18.25 -19.27
N ILE A 55 6.06 -18.33 -18.19
CA ILE A 55 5.61 -19.62 -17.63
C ILE A 55 4.84 -20.43 -18.66
N ILE A 56 3.89 -19.79 -19.38
CA ILE A 56 3.10 -20.46 -20.42
C ILE A 56 4.01 -20.99 -21.53
N THR A 57 4.95 -20.18 -22.02
CA THR A 57 5.88 -20.59 -23.09
C THR A 57 6.89 -21.65 -22.65
N GLY A 58 7.25 -21.68 -21.36
CA GLY A 58 8.12 -22.69 -20.78
C GLY A 58 7.52 -24.10 -20.80
N ILE A 59 6.20 -24.22 -20.87
CA ILE A 59 5.53 -25.52 -21.05
C ILE A 59 5.81 -26.09 -22.45
N PHE A 60 5.99 -25.24 -23.46
CA PHE A 60 6.19 -25.66 -24.85
C PHE A 60 7.66 -25.76 -25.24
N SER A 61 8.51 -24.84 -24.77
CA SER A 61 9.93 -24.80 -25.12
C SER A 61 10.76 -23.92 -24.17
N ASP A 62 11.85 -24.47 -23.65
CA ASP A 62 12.81 -23.74 -22.82
C ASP A 62 13.49 -22.60 -23.57
N TYR A 63 13.73 -22.76 -24.88
CA TYR A 63 14.41 -21.74 -25.68
C TYR A 63 13.59 -20.45 -25.78
N PHE A 64 12.30 -20.55 -26.10
CA PHE A 64 11.42 -19.37 -26.16
C PHE A 64 11.19 -18.74 -24.78
N SER A 65 11.06 -19.58 -23.74
CA SER A 65 10.97 -19.11 -22.36
C SER A 65 12.20 -18.29 -21.94
N SER A 66 13.41 -18.72 -22.34
CA SER A 66 14.65 -18.00 -22.00
C SER A 66 14.74 -16.59 -22.61
N ILE A 67 14.23 -16.40 -23.83
CA ILE A 67 14.21 -15.09 -24.50
C ILE A 67 13.25 -14.13 -23.78
N ILE A 68 12.07 -14.63 -23.40
CA ILE A 68 11.07 -13.87 -22.65
C ILE A 68 11.60 -13.54 -21.25
N ALA A 69 12.24 -14.51 -20.59
CA ALA A 69 12.89 -14.31 -19.30
C ALA A 69 13.98 -13.23 -19.37
N GLY A 70 14.82 -13.23 -20.41
CA GLY A 70 15.82 -12.20 -20.64
C GLY A 70 15.21 -10.81 -20.78
N THR A 71 14.12 -10.69 -21.52
CA THR A 71 13.37 -9.43 -21.68
C THR A 71 12.80 -8.96 -20.33
N ASN A 72 12.20 -9.88 -19.57
CA ASN A 72 11.67 -9.57 -18.24
C ASN A 72 12.77 -9.12 -17.26
N ASN A 73 13.94 -9.76 -17.34
CA ASN A 73 15.08 -9.44 -16.48
C ASN A 73 15.62 -8.02 -16.76
N ILE A 74 15.65 -7.58 -18.02
CA ILE A 74 16.02 -6.20 -18.38
C ILE A 74 15.03 -5.21 -17.76
N LEU A 75 13.73 -5.49 -17.89
CA LEU A 75 12.67 -4.65 -17.34
C LEU A 75 12.75 -4.54 -15.81
N LEU A 76 12.95 -5.67 -15.13
CA LEU A 76 13.13 -5.73 -13.68
C LEU A 76 14.40 -5.00 -13.24
N SER A 77 15.51 -5.14 -13.98
CA SER A 77 16.76 -4.44 -13.70
C SER A 77 16.58 -2.92 -13.79
N PHE A 78 15.86 -2.45 -14.81
CA PHE A 78 15.52 -1.04 -14.95
C PHE A 78 14.62 -0.56 -13.80
N GLN A 79 13.59 -1.33 -13.45
CA GLN A 79 12.71 -1.03 -12.32
C GLN A 79 13.51 -0.91 -11.00
N LEU A 80 14.45 -1.84 -10.75
CA LEU A 80 15.29 -1.81 -9.56
C LEU A 80 16.23 -0.60 -9.53
N LEU A 81 16.82 -0.22 -10.68
CA LEU A 81 17.66 0.98 -10.78
C LEU A 81 16.85 2.25 -10.46
N PHE A 82 15.63 2.34 -11.00
CA PHE A 82 14.73 3.45 -10.73
C PHE A 82 14.36 3.54 -9.24
N ILE A 83 13.97 2.42 -8.62
CA ILE A 83 13.64 2.37 -7.19
C ILE A 83 14.86 2.76 -6.33
N LYS A 84 16.06 2.26 -6.66
CA LYS A 84 17.29 2.64 -5.96
C LYS A 84 17.55 4.14 -6.05
N TRP A 85 17.37 4.72 -7.24
CA TRP A 85 17.49 6.16 -7.43
C TRP A 85 16.50 6.94 -6.57
N CYS A 86 15.22 6.56 -6.57
CA CYS A 86 14.21 7.17 -5.69
C CYS A 86 14.55 7.02 -4.19
N SER A 87 15.11 5.88 -3.79
CA SER A 87 15.49 5.62 -2.40
C SER A 87 16.70 6.43 -1.91
N SER A 88 17.54 6.92 -2.82
CA SER A 88 18.73 7.73 -2.49
C SER A 88 18.40 9.16 -2.01
N VAL A 89 17.15 9.58 -2.17
CA VAL A 89 16.68 10.90 -1.75
C VAL A 89 16.65 10.99 -0.22
N LYS A 90 17.26 12.04 0.36
CA LYS A 90 17.42 12.23 1.83
C LYS A 90 16.14 12.16 2.65
N TYR A 91 14.97 12.43 2.05
CA TYR A 91 13.64 12.34 2.70
C TYR A 91 12.75 11.26 2.06
N ALA A 92 13.34 10.25 1.42
CA ALA A 92 12.58 9.21 0.73
C ALA A 92 11.69 8.39 1.68
N SER A 93 12.09 8.26 2.94
CA SER A 93 11.32 7.60 3.99
C SER A 93 11.49 8.30 5.33
N ILE A 94 10.36 8.52 6.00
CA ILE A 94 10.32 8.96 7.40
C ILE A 94 10.14 7.71 8.24
N ASN A 95 11.06 7.45 9.16
CA ASN A 95 10.90 6.36 10.13
C ASN A 95 9.77 6.72 11.08
N VAL A 96 8.75 5.87 11.16
CA VAL A 96 7.63 6.06 12.06
C VAL A 96 7.51 4.81 12.91
N SER A 97 8.09 4.88 14.10
CA SER A 97 7.98 3.87 15.13
C SER A 97 6.76 4.19 16.01
N GLY A 98 5.86 3.22 16.21
CA GLY A 98 4.74 3.37 17.15
C GLY A 98 3.33 3.15 16.59
N PHE A 99 3.18 2.55 15.40
CA PHE A 99 1.87 2.03 15.00
C PHE A 99 1.56 0.78 15.83
N SER A 100 0.58 0.91 16.73
CA SER A 100 -0.11 -0.21 17.34
C SER A 100 -1.37 -0.49 16.52
N ALA A 101 -1.88 -1.72 16.55
CA ALA A 101 -3.18 -2.06 15.96
C ALA A 101 -4.27 -1.05 16.38
N ILE A 102 -4.22 -0.57 17.63
CA ILE A 102 -5.13 0.45 18.17
C ILE A 102 -5.03 1.78 17.39
N THR A 103 -3.81 2.22 17.08
CA THR A 103 -3.55 3.46 16.34
C THR A 103 -4.04 3.36 14.89
N ILE A 104 -3.90 2.18 14.26
CA ILE A 104 -4.41 1.91 12.90
C ILE A 104 -5.93 1.97 12.88
N PHE A 105 -6.60 1.32 13.84
CA PHE A 105 -8.06 1.36 13.97
C PHE A 105 -8.56 2.78 14.23
N ALA A 106 -7.91 3.52 15.12
CA ALA A 106 -8.24 4.92 15.39
C ALA A 106 -8.10 5.79 14.13
N TYR A 107 -7.05 5.57 13.33
CA TYR A 107 -6.84 6.28 12.08
C TYR A 107 -7.95 6.01 11.06
N TYR A 108 -8.27 4.74 10.77
CA TYR A 108 -9.34 4.42 9.81
C TYR A 108 -10.71 4.90 10.29
N PHE A 109 -10.98 4.84 11.60
CA PHE A 109 -12.20 5.38 12.17
C PHE A 109 -12.31 6.89 11.94
N LEU A 110 -11.24 7.64 12.22
CA LEU A 110 -11.17 9.09 12.00
C LEU A 110 -11.33 9.42 10.50
N LEU A 111 -10.74 8.62 9.62
CA LEU A 111 -10.85 8.77 8.17
C LEU A 111 -12.30 8.55 7.67
N ILE A 112 -12.96 7.49 8.14
CA ILE A 112 -14.39 7.22 7.86
C ILE A 112 -15.29 8.31 8.46
N PHE A 113 -14.94 8.82 9.64
CA PHE A 113 -15.63 9.91 10.32
C PHE A 113 -15.59 11.20 9.50
N ILE A 114 -14.41 11.61 9.02
CA ILE A 114 -14.24 12.81 8.19
C ILE A 114 -14.96 12.66 6.84
N LEU A 115 -14.86 11.51 6.18
CA LEU A 115 -15.39 11.31 4.83
C LEU A 115 -16.91 11.12 4.74
N THR A 116 -17.61 10.89 5.85
CA THR A 116 -19.08 10.65 5.83
C THR A 116 -19.88 11.59 6.75
N SER A 117 -19.33 12.76 7.08
CA SER A 117 -20.01 13.71 7.97
C SER A 117 -21.11 14.50 7.25
N GLU A 118 -22.24 13.84 6.97
CA GLU A 118 -23.43 14.49 6.41
C GLU A 118 -24.61 14.59 7.42
N SER A 119 -24.60 13.87 8.56
CA SER A 119 -25.67 13.99 9.59
C SER A 119 -25.31 13.57 11.03
N LEU A 120 -25.86 14.31 12.02
CA LEU A 120 -25.65 14.12 13.48
C LEU A 120 -26.21 12.79 14.04
N ARG A 121 -27.12 12.11 13.35
CA ARG A 121 -27.65 10.81 13.79
C ARG A 121 -26.65 9.67 13.52
N GLN A 122 -25.88 9.79 12.44
CA GLN A 122 -24.81 8.83 12.13
C GLN A 122 -23.59 9.01 13.04
N PHE A 123 -23.40 10.21 13.61
CA PHE A 123 -22.37 10.53 14.60
C PHE A 123 -22.45 9.64 15.84
N TYR A 124 -23.63 9.58 16.49
CA TYR A 124 -23.81 8.81 17.73
C TYR A 124 -23.65 7.31 17.50
N PHE A 125 -24.22 6.78 16.41
CA PHE A 125 -24.16 5.34 16.11
C PHE A 125 -22.74 4.84 15.84
N ARG A 126 -21.92 5.64 15.13
CA ARG A 126 -20.53 5.30 14.81
C ARG A 126 -19.62 5.39 16.03
N PHE A 127 -19.85 6.38 16.90
CA PHE A 127 -19.10 6.54 18.15
C PHE A 127 -19.33 5.34 19.09
N VAL A 128 -20.55 4.81 19.15
CA VAL A 128 -20.87 3.59 19.92
C VAL A 128 -20.14 2.36 19.36
N ILE A 129 -20.10 2.18 18.03
CA ILE A 129 -19.36 1.08 17.39
C ILE A 129 -17.85 1.18 17.65
N PHE A 130 -17.30 2.40 17.68
CA PHE A 130 -15.90 2.63 18.01
C PHE A 130 -15.56 2.20 19.43
N ILE A 131 -16.35 2.64 20.42
CA ILE A 131 -16.16 2.23 21.82
C ILE A 131 -16.24 0.70 21.94
N PHE A 132 -17.19 0.06 21.27
CA PHE A 132 -17.36 -1.39 21.29
C PHE A 132 -16.16 -2.14 20.68
N THR A 133 -15.63 -1.65 19.56
CA THR A 133 -14.50 -2.27 18.84
C THR A 133 -13.17 -2.05 19.58
N VAL A 134 -12.94 -0.85 20.12
CA VAL A 134 -11.76 -0.54 20.93
C VAL A 134 -11.78 -1.34 22.24
N SER A 135 -12.95 -1.49 22.88
CA SER A 135 -13.10 -2.33 24.06
C SER A 135 -12.80 -3.79 23.75
N SER A 136 -13.27 -4.30 22.61
CA SER A 136 -13.00 -5.67 22.16
C SER A 136 -11.51 -5.92 21.88
N CYS A 137 -10.82 -4.97 21.25
CA CYS A 137 -9.36 -5.06 21.03
C CYS A 137 -8.55 -4.92 22.32
N LEU A 138 -8.96 -4.06 23.25
CA LEU A 138 -8.31 -3.94 24.56
C LEU A 138 -8.41 -5.24 25.35
N LEU A 139 -9.56 -5.91 25.33
CA LEU A 139 -9.75 -7.23 25.93
C LEU A 139 -8.81 -8.28 25.32
N ILE A 140 -8.67 -8.31 24.00
CA ILE A 140 -7.74 -9.23 23.29
C ILE A 140 -6.27 -8.94 23.63
N SER A 141 -5.90 -7.66 23.72
CA SER A 141 -4.51 -7.27 24.07
C SER A 141 -4.14 -7.58 25.53
N HIS A 142 -5.14 -7.64 26.42
CA HIS A 142 -4.94 -8.01 27.82
C HIS A 142 -4.82 -9.53 28.02
N ASP A 143 -5.46 -10.31 27.15
CA ASP A 143 -5.45 -11.78 27.20
C ASP A 143 -4.12 -12.36 26.69
N PHE A 144 -3.53 -11.76 25.65
CA PHE A 144 -2.23 -12.18 25.10
C PHE A 144 -1.03 -11.97 26.04
N LYS A 145 -1.18 -11.16 27.09
CA LYS A 145 -0.11 -10.89 28.09
C LYS A 145 -0.10 -11.91 29.24
N ARG A 146 -1.03 -12.87 29.24
CA ARG A 146 -1.21 -13.89 30.30
C ARG A 146 -0.84 -15.32 29.89
N ILE A 147 -0.37 -15.53 28.66
CA ILE A 147 0.19 -16.81 28.17
C ILE A 147 1.70 -16.64 28.02
#